data_AF-A0AAW9K6E7-F1
#
_entry.id   AF-A0AAW9K6E7-F1
#
_cell.length_a   1.000
_cell.length_b   1.000
_cell.length_c   1.000
_cell.angle_alpha   90.00
_cell.angle_beta   90.00
_cell.angle_gamma   90.00
#
_symmetry.space_group_name_H-M   'P 1'
#
loop_
_entity.id
_entity.type
_entity.pdbx_description
1 polymer ?
#
loop_
_entity_poly.entity_id
_entity_poly.type
_entity_poly.pdbx_seq_one_letter_code
_entity_poly.pdbx_strand_id
1 'polypeptide(L)'
;IIYANNYLIKRRKKEFGIYMTLGMEKSSLSRIIFIETLIVGVISLAIGLGIGVLLSQGLSVVTSKMFEVNLIKFKFTFSSSSMIKTFVCFGTIYLIVLMFNSIAIRKVNLIDLLTSSRKNEKIKIRNIWISVITFIISCIMIGYAYYMVLKNGVATVSLNVTGVSILLGTVGTFLFFFSLSGFLLKLVQANKKHYLKNLNIFLLRQINSKINTVFMSMAFICLMLFIGICMLAGGLGINSAMNADIKDLTQYDLTFWNFKGTNIENILQENGV
;
A
#
# COMPACT_ATOMS: atom_id res chain seq x y z
N ILE A 1 -1.22 -10.39 3.86
CA ILE A 1 -1.56 -11.83 3.80
C ILE A 1 -0.97 -12.61 4.98
N ILE A 2 0.35 -12.64 5.18
CA ILE A 2 1.01 -13.36 6.29
C ILE A 2 0.45 -12.96 7.68
N TYR A 3 0.23 -11.67 7.92
CA TYR A 3 -0.36 -11.18 9.18
C TYR A 3 -1.79 -11.69 9.39
N ALA A 4 -2.63 -11.64 8.34
CA ALA A 4 -4.01 -12.12 8.41
C ALA A 4 -4.07 -13.63 8.66
N ASN A 5 -3.19 -14.40 8.02
CA ASN A 5 -3.14 -15.85 8.22
C ASN A 5 -2.65 -16.21 9.63
N ASN A 6 -1.61 -15.53 10.14
CA ASN A 6 -1.18 -15.67 11.53
C ASN A 6 -2.28 -15.30 12.54
N TYR A 7 -3.12 -14.32 12.22
CA TYR A 7 -4.27 -13.94 13.04
C TYR A 7 -5.36 -15.02 13.03
N LEU A 8 -5.70 -15.59 11.87
CA LEU A 8 -6.66 -16.69 11.75
C LEU A 8 -6.20 -17.94 12.51
N ILE A 9 -4.92 -18.33 12.35
CA ILE A 9 -4.31 -19.45 13.09
C ILE A 9 -4.34 -19.17 14.60
N LYS A 10 -4.13 -17.93 15.05
CA LYS A 10 -4.23 -17.55 16.46
C LYS A 10 -5.66 -17.71 17.02
N ARG A 11 -6.69 -17.58 16.20
CA ARG A 11 -8.09 -17.68 16.62
C ARG A 11 -8.56 -19.14 16.76
N ARG A 12 -8.05 -20.05 15.92
CA ARG A 12 -8.40 -21.49 15.90
C ARG A 12 -7.58 -22.36 16.86
N LYS A 13 -6.77 -21.75 17.72
CA LYS A 13 -5.93 -22.46 18.71
C LYS A 13 -6.71 -23.41 19.64
N LYS A 14 -7.96 -23.06 19.99
CA LYS A 14 -8.81 -23.90 20.85
C LYS A 14 -9.24 -25.19 20.14
N GLU A 15 -9.61 -25.10 18.86
CA GLU A 15 -9.95 -26.26 18.02
C GLU A 15 -8.76 -27.20 17.90
N PHE A 16 -7.57 -26.65 17.65
CA PHE A 16 -6.32 -27.42 17.56
C PHE A 16 -5.95 -28.13 18.87
N GLY A 17 -6.24 -27.49 20.02
CA GLY A 17 -6.07 -28.11 21.33
C GLY A 17 -6.93 -29.36 21.50
N ILE A 18 -8.20 -29.31 21.09
CA ILE A 18 -9.14 -30.43 21.18
C ILE A 18 -8.70 -31.58 20.26
N TYR A 19 -8.32 -31.31 19.02
CA TYR A 19 -7.86 -32.34 18.08
C TYR A 19 -6.62 -33.10 18.58
N MET A 20 -5.69 -32.41 19.25
CA MET A 20 -4.53 -33.06 19.87
C MET A 20 -4.91 -33.91 21.10
N THR A 21 -5.90 -33.48 21.91
CA THR A 21 -6.38 -34.29 23.05
C THR A 21 -7.12 -35.56 22.61
N LEU A 22 -7.72 -35.55 21.41
CA LEU A 22 -8.29 -36.74 20.78
C LEU A 22 -7.24 -37.67 20.11
N GLY A 23 -5.95 -37.36 20.24
CA GLY A 23 -4.87 -38.21 19.72
C GLY A 23 -4.47 -37.94 18.27
N MET A 24 -4.94 -36.85 17.63
CA MET A 24 -4.47 -36.51 16.29
C MET A 24 -2.98 -36.10 16.30
N GLU A 25 -2.21 -36.73 15.44
CA GLU A 25 -0.80 -36.39 15.24
C GLU A 25 -0.63 -34.98 14.67
N LYS A 26 0.43 -34.28 15.11
CA LYS A 26 0.73 -32.89 14.70
C LYS A 26 0.91 -32.74 13.19
N SER A 27 1.40 -33.78 12.52
CA SER A 27 1.61 -33.85 11.07
C SER A 27 0.28 -33.82 10.31
N SER A 28 -0.71 -34.58 10.78
CA SER A 28 -2.07 -34.63 10.21
C SER A 28 -2.81 -33.30 10.34
N LEU A 29 -2.68 -32.63 11.49
CA LEU A 29 -3.29 -31.32 11.69
C LEU A 29 -2.69 -30.25 10.76
N SER A 30 -1.37 -30.25 10.58
CA SER A 30 -0.68 -29.35 9.65
C SER A 30 -1.14 -29.57 8.21
N ARG A 31 -1.31 -30.84 7.80
CA ARG A 31 -1.78 -31.20 6.45
C ARG A 31 -3.21 -30.72 6.17
N ILE A 32 -4.11 -30.81 7.16
CA ILE A 32 -5.49 -30.32 7.05
C ILE A 32 -5.52 -28.81 6.80
N ILE A 33 -4.79 -28.04 7.62
CA ILE A 33 -4.73 -26.56 7.50
C ILE A 33 -4.12 -26.15 6.16
N PHE A 34 -3.10 -26.89 5.70
CA PHE A 34 -2.48 -26.64 4.40
C PHE A 34 -3.49 -26.83 3.26
N ILE A 35 -4.24 -27.94 3.26
CA ILE A 35 -5.27 -28.23 2.25
C ILE A 35 -6.38 -27.18 2.30
N GLU A 36 -6.86 -26.81 3.48
CA GLU A 36 -7.89 -25.77 3.64
C GLU A 36 -7.42 -24.42 3.07
N THR A 37 -6.19 -24.01 3.37
CA THR A 37 -5.59 -22.76 2.86
C THR A 37 -5.39 -22.80 1.34
N LEU A 38 -5.06 -23.98 0.81
CA LEU A 38 -4.91 -24.20 -0.64
C LEU A 38 -6.26 -24.08 -1.34
N ILE A 39 -7.31 -24.76 -0.84
CA ILE A 39 -8.65 -24.72 -1.42
C ILE A 39 -9.20 -23.28 -1.40
N VAL A 40 -9.15 -22.61 -0.25
CA VAL A 40 -9.62 -21.22 -0.11
C VAL A 40 -8.88 -20.30 -1.08
N GLY A 41 -7.58 -20.49 -1.23
CA GLY A 41 -6.81 -19.65 -2.12
C GLY A 41 -7.07 -19.91 -3.61
N VAL A 42 -7.25 -21.15 -4.03
CA VAL A 42 -7.67 -21.48 -5.41
C VAL A 42 -9.03 -20.87 -5.74
N ILE A 43 -10.02 -21.03 -4.84
CA ILE A 43 -11.35 -20.43 -5.01
C ILE A 43 -11.23 -18.90 -5.09
N SER A 44 -10.44 -18.28 -4.21
CA SER A 44 -10.24 -16.83 -4.22
C SER A 44 -9.59 -16.32 -5.50
N LEU A 45 -8.65 -17.09 -6.08
CA LEU A 45 -7.98 -16.75 -7.34
C LEU A 45 -8.95 -16.83 -8.51
N ALA A 46 -9.79 -17.87 -8.57
CA ALA A 46 -10.81 -18.02 -9.61
C ALA A 46 -11.82 -16.87 -9.58
N ILE A 47 -12.37 -16.55 -8.40
CA ILE A 47 -13.31 -15.43 -8.22
C ILE A 47 -12.63 -14.10 -8.52
N GLY A 48 -11.40 -13.91 -8.04
CA GLY A 48 -10.62 -12.69 -8.27
C GLY A 48 -10.32 -12.42 -9.74
N LEU A 49 -9.98 -13.46 -10.52
CA LEU A 49 -9.82 -13.33 -11.97
C LEU A 49 -11.13 -12.98 -12.67
N GLY A 50 -12.24 -13.62 -12.27
CA GLY A 50 -13.57 -13.30 -12.81
C GLY A 50 -13.96 -11.84 -12.58
N ILE A 51 -13.83 -11.35 -11.35
CA ILE A 51 -14.09 -9.94 -11.00
C ILE A 51 -13.09 -9.01 -11.71
N GLY A 52 -11.82 -9.42 -11.83
CA GLY A 52 -10.79 -8.64 -12.52
C GLY A 52 -11.07 -8.42 -14.00
N VAL A 53 -11.64 -9.41 -14.70
CA VAL A 53 -12.08 -9.27 -16.10
C VAL A 53 -13.26 -8.29 -16.21
N LEU A 54 -14.17 -8.25 -15.24
CA LEU A 54 -15.26 -7.27 -15.23
C LEU A 54 -14.73 -5.85 -14.94
N LEU A 55 -13.83 -5.71 -13.96
CA LEU A 55 -13.21 -4.42 -13.61
C LEU A 55 -12.36 -3.85 -14.75
N SER A 56 -11.68 -4.70 -15.53
CA SER A 56 -10.86 -4.23 -16.65
C SER A 56 -11.70 -3.53 -17.72
N GLN A 57 -12.92 -4.01 -17.98
CA GLN A 57 -13.86 -3.33 -18.89
C GLN A 57 -14.27 -1.96 -18.35
N GLY A 58 -14.55 -1.88 -17.04
CA GLY A 58 -14.88 -0.60 -16.38
C GLY A 58 -13.73 0.40 -16.49
N LEU A 59 -12.50 -0.06 -16.23
CA LEU A 59 -11.29 0.77 -16.40
C LEU A 59 -11.10 1.23 -17.84
N SER A 60 -11.36 0.38 -18.84
CA SER A 60 -11.29 0.77 -20.26
C SER A 60 -12.26 1.91 -20.60
N VAL A 61 -13.49 1.88 -20.06
CA VAL A 61 -14.47 2.98 -20.22
C VAL A 61 -13.98 4.27 -19.55
N VAL A 62 -13.42 4.15 -18.34
CA VAL A 62 -12.87 5.32 -17.62
C VAL A 62 -11.72 5.93 -18.43
N THR A 63 -10.77 5.13 -18.88
CA THR A 63 -9.63 5.59 -19.69
C THR A 63 -10.09 6.23 -20.99
N SER A 64 -11.05 5.65 -21.72
CA SER A 64 -11.55 6.28 -22.95
C SER A 64 -12.18 7.65 -22.70
N LYS A 65 -12.91 7.80 -21.59
CA LYS A 65 -13.48 9.10 -21.19
C LYS A 65 -12.39 10.11 -20.80
N MET A 66 -11.29 9.67 -20.19
CA MET A 66 -10.18 10.56 -19.81
C MET A 66 -9.46 11.15 -21.03
N PHE A 67 -9.41 10.45 -22.16
CA PHE A 67 -8.72 10.92 -23.39
C PHE A 67 -9.66 11.53 -24.44
N GLU A 68 -10.94 11.77 -24.11
CA GLU A 68 -11.93 12.37 -25.01
C GLU A 68 -12.07 11.68 -26.39
N VAL A 69 -11.68 10.40 -26.48
CA VAL A 69 -11.78 9.64 -27.73
C VAL A 69 -13.23 9.23 -27.95
N ASN A 70 -13.83 9.71 -29.05
CA ASN A 70 -15.21 9.42 -29.41
C ASN A 70 -15.45 7.91 -29.53
N LEU A 71 -16.32 7.38 -28.67
CA LEU A 71 -16.65 5.96 -28.52
C LEU A 71 -17.56 5.49 -29.67
N ILE A 72 -17.05 5.41 -30.89
CA ILE A 72 -17.87 4.98 -32.03
C ILE A 72 -17.91 3.44 -32.12
N LYS A 73 -16.93 2.73 -31.55
CA LYS A 73 -16.94 1.24 -31.47
C LYS A 73 -16.27 0.75 -30.20
N PHE A 74 -17.06 0.39 -29.19
CA PHE A 74 -16.57 -0.37 -28.03
C PHE A 74 -16.18 -1.79 -28.49
N LYS A 75 -14.95 -1.97 -28.96
CA LYS A 75 -14.41 -3.31 -29.22
C LYS A 75 -13.98 -3.92 -27.90
N PHE A 76 -14.62 -5.03 -27.52
CA PHE A 76 -14.14 -5.88 -26.45
C PHE A 76 -12.79 -6.48 -26.86
N THR A 77 -11.70 -5.77 -26.58
CA THR A 77 -10.33 -6.24 -26.88
C THR A 77 -9.87 -7.17 -25.78
N PHE A 78 -10.29 -8.43 -25.87
CA PHE A 78 -9.78 -9.48 -25.03
C PHE A 78 -8.48 -10.04 -25.64
N SER A 79 -7.35 -9.69 -25.03
CA SER A 79 -6.06 -10.26 -25.42
C SER A 79 -5.75 -11.49 -24.57
N SER A 80 -5.70 -12.66 -25.21
CA SER A 80 -5.30 -13.92 -24.57
C SER A 80 -3.90 -13.83 -23.97
N SER A 81 -3.02 -13.03 -24.58
CA SER A 81 -1.67 -12.77 -24.05
C SER A 81 -1.70 -12.03 -22.70
N SER A 82 -2.58 -11.05 -22.54
CA SER A 82 -2.76 -10.34 -21.26
C SER A 82 -3.32 -11.25 -20.18
N MET A 83 -4.28 -12.13 -20.53
CA MET A 83 -4.85 -13.10 -19.59
C MET A 83 -3.78 -14.06 -19.04
N ILE A 84 -2.91 -14.59 -19.91
CA ILE A 84 -1.81 -15.49 -19.50
C ILE A 84 -0.83 -14.77 -18.57
N LYS A 85 -0.44 -13.53 -18.89
CA LYS A 85 0.45 -12.74 -18.03
C LYS A 85 -0.16 -12.49 -16.65
N THR A 86 -1.44 -12.14 -16.59
CA THR A 86 -2.16 -11.96 -15.33
C THR A 86 -2.23 -13.26 -14.53
N PHE A 87 -2.54 -14.38 -15.19
CA PHE A 87 -2.56 -15.70 -14.56
C PHE A 87 -1.19 -16.09 -13.98
N VAL A 88 -0.11 -15.91 -14.74
CA VAL A 88 1.26 -16.19 -14.27
C VAL A 88 1.64 -15.29 -13.10
N CYS A 89 1.31 -14.00 -13.16
CA CYS A 89 1.62 -13.04 -12.09
C CYS A 89 0.88 -13.41 -10.78
N PHE A 90 -0.45 -13.58 -10.84
CA PHE A 90 -1.23 -13.96 -9.66
C PHE A 90 -0.87 -15.36 -9.16
N GLY A 91 -0.63 -16.31 -10.07
CA GLY A 91 -0.15 -17.66 -9.73
C GLY A 91 1.18 -17.62 -8.99
N THR A 92 2.14 -16.81 -9.43
CA THR A 92 3.45 -16.66 -8.78
C THR A 92 3.31 -16.05 -7.39
N ILE A 93 2.54 -14.97 -7.24
CA ILE A 93 2.25 -14.37 -5.93
C ILE A 93 1.60 -15.39 -5.00
N TYR A 94 0.64 -16.16 -5.52
CA TYR A 94 -0.07 -17.16 -4.75
C TYR A 94 0.84 -18.33 -4.31
N LEU A 95 1.74 -18.79 -5.18
CA LEU A 95 2.77 -19.78 -4.84
C LEU A 95 3.70 -19.28 -3.74
N ILE A 96 4.15 -18.03 -3.83
CA ILE A 96 4.99 -17.40 -2.80
C ILE A 96 4.23 -17.36 -1.46
N VAL A 97 2.96 -16.96 -1.47
CA VAL A 97 2.10 -16.96 -0.29
C VAL A 97 1.92 -18.36 0.30
N LEU A 98 1.68 -19.38 -0.54
CA LEU A 98 1.58 -20.77 -0.10
C LEU A 98 2.89 -21.27 0.49
N MET A 99 4.03 -20.91 -0.09
CA MET A 99 5.35 -21.28 0.44
C MET A 99 5.60 -20.63 1.81
N PHE A 100 5.34 -19.33 1.95
CA PHE A 100 5.45 -18.64 3.24
C PHE A 100 4.45 -19.18 4.28
N ASN A 101 3.23 -19.51 3.87
CA ASN A 101 2.24 -20.13 4.75
C ASN A 101 2.69 -21.52 5.19
N SER A 102 3.20 -22.35 4.28
CA SER A 102 3.75 -23.67 4.59
C SER A 102 4.92 -23.58 5.56
N ILE A 103 5.84 -22.63 5.36
CA ILE A 103 6.96 -22.39 6.29
C ILE A 103 6.45 -21.87 7.64
N ALA A 104 5.52 -20.92 7.65
CA ALA A 104 4.93 -20.39 8.89
C ALA A 104 4.22 -21.50 9.68
N ILE A 105 3.44 -22.36 9.02
CA ILE A 105 2.75 -23.51 9.63
C ILE A 105 3.77 -24.54 10.14
N ARG A 106 4.81 -24.87 9.36
CA ARG A 106 5.86 -25.81 9.76
C ARG A 106 6.69 -25.32 10.94
N LYS A 107 6.88 -24.00 11.08
CA LYS A 107 7.67 -23.38 12.16
C LYS A 107 6.85 -23.05 13.41
N VAL A 108 5.51 -23.12 13.34
CA VAL A 108 4.65 -22.99 14.50
C VAL A 108 4.70 -24.29 15.29
N ASN A 109 5.66 -24.38 16.21
CA ASN A 109 5.60 -25.34 17.29
C ASN A 109 4.34 -25.03 18.11
N LEU A 110 3.34 -25.93 18.06
CA LEU A 110 2.10 -25.84 18.85
C LEU A 110 2.36 -25.65 20.36
N ILE A 111 3.54 -26.04 20.85
CA ILE A 111 4.01 -25.79 22.23
C ILE A 111 4.12 -24.28 22.51
N ASP A 112 4.68 -23.48 21.59
CA ASP A 112 4.71 -22.02 21.73
C ASP A 112 3.32 -21.42 21.48
N LEU A 113 2.44 -22.13 20.77
CA LEU A 113 1.07 -21.71 20.47
C LEU A 113 0.12 -21.86 21.67
N LEU A 114 0.25 -22.94 22.45
CA LEU A 114 -0.43 -23.19 23.72
C LEU A 114 0.17 -22.35 24.86
N THR A 115 1.49 -22.16 24.87
CA THR A 115 2.18 -21.32 25.88
C THR A 115 2.09 -19.82 25.57
N SER A 116 1.70 -19.46 24.33
CA SER A 116 1.46 -18.07 23.91
C SER A 116 0.34 -17.38 24.68
N SER A 117 -0.58 -18.12 25.31
CA SER A 117 -1.59 -17.53 26.18
C SER A 117 -1.02 -17.12 27.55
N ARG A 118 0.17 -17.63 27.93
CA ARG A 118 0.89 -17.28 29.17
C ARG A 118 2.09 -16.35 28.94
N LYS A 119 2.64 -16.28 27.73
CA LYS A 119 3.62 -15.25 27.36
C LYS A 119 2.88 -13.91 27.24
N ASN A 120 2.73 -13.21 28.36
CA ASN A 120 2.40 -11.78 28.33
C ASN A 120 3.33 -11.10 27.31
N GLU A 121 2.75 -10.35 26.37
CA GLU A 121 3.53 -9.50 25.47
C GLU A 121 4.50 -8.72 26.35
N LYS A 122 5.81 -8.93 26.15
CA LYS A 122 6.83 -8.20 26.89
C LYS A 122 6.61 -6.74 26.56
N ILE A 123 6.00 -6.01 27.49
CA ILE A 123 5.83 -4.57 27.42
C ILE A 123 7.25 -4.04 27.44
N LYS A 124 7.82 -3.77 26.26
CA LYS A 124 9.03 -2.96 26.14
C LYS A 124 8.59 -1.56 26.54
N ILE A 125 8.71 -1.29 27.84
CA ILE A 125 8.53 0.05 28.40
C ILE A 125 9.65 0.88 27.75
N ARG A 126 9.28 1.64 26.72
CA ARG A 126 10.19 2.57 26.07
C ARG A 126 10.05 3.91 26.76
N ASN A 127 11.17 4.59 27.02
CA ASN A 127 11.17 5.90 27.65
C ASN A 127 10.30 6.86 26.85
N ILE A 128 9.25 7.37 27.50
CA ILE A 128 8.20 8.16 26.85
C ILE A 128 8.74 9.46 26.22
N TRP A 129 9.79 10.02 26.83
CA TRP A 129 10.50 11.19 26.35
C TRP A 129 11.21 10.97 25.02
N ILE A 130 11.87 9.82 24.86
CA ILE A 130 12.53 9.43 23.60
C ILE A 130 11.48 9.35 22.48
N SER A 131 10.30 8.77 22.77
CA SER A 131 9.21 8.68 21.80
C SER A 131 8.74 10.05 21.30
N VAL A 132 8.68 11.06 22.16
CA VAL A 132 8.25 12.42 21.75
C VAL A 132 9.30 13.12 20.89
N ILE A 133 10.58 12.98 21.24
CA ILE A 133 11.66 13.54 20.42
C ILE A 133 11.68 12.87 19.04
N THR A 134 11.57 11.54 18.99
CA THR A 134 11.50 10.81 17.71
C THR A 134 10.27 11.19 16.88
N PHE A 135 9.14 11.52 17.52
CA PHE A 135 7.93 11.99 16.83
C PHE A 135 8.16 13.34 16.15
N ILE A 136 8.75 14.31 16.85
CA ILE A 136 9.07 15.62 16.29
C ILE A 136 10.03 15.48 15.10
N ILE A 137 11.09 14.66 15.26
CA ILE A 137 12.03 14.36 14.17
C ILE A 137 11.30 13.76 12.96
N SER A 138 10.37 12.83 13.18
CA SER A 138 9.60 12.21 12.09
C SER A 138 8.74 13.23 11.33
N CYS A 139 8.08 14.15 12.03
CA CYS A 139 7.30 15.23 11.41
C CYS A 139 8.19 16.18 10.59
N ILE A 140 9.37 16.54 11.11
CA ILE A 140 10.34 17.37 10.40
C ILE A 140 10.85 16.65 9.14
N MET A 141 11.18 15.35 9.24
CA MET A 141 11.63 14.57 8.08
C MET A 141 10.56 14.49 6.98
N ILE A 142 9.31 14.22 7.36
CA ILE A 142 8.19 14.17 6.41
C ILE A 142 7.96 15.56 5.80
N GLY A 143 7.90 16.62 6.63
CA GLY A 143 7.74 17.99 6.16
C GLY A 143 8.85 18.44 5.22
N TYR A 144 10.10 18.10 5.53
CA TYR A 144 11.26 18.39 4.68
C TYR A 144 11.19 17.62 3.35
N ALA A 145 10.75 16.35 3.37
CA ALA A 145 10.54 15.57 2.16
C ALA A 145 9.50 16.26 1.24
N TYR A 146 8.38 16.73 1.79
CA TYR A 146 7.37 17.48 1.01
C TYR A 146 7.90 18.82 0.50
N TYR A 147 8.63 19.56 1.34
CA TYR A 147 9.23 20.84 0.93
C TYR A 147 10.20 20.67 -0.24
N MET A 148 11.03 19.62 -0.18
CA MET A 148 12.01 19.30 -1.24
C MET A 148 11.32 18.94 -2.56
N VAL A 149 10.20 18.21 -2.51
CA VAL A 149 9.38 17.89 -3.69
C VAL A 149 8.75 19.16 -4.28
N LEU A 150 8.22 20.05 -3.43
CA LEU A 150 7.53 21.26 -3.89
C LEU A 150 8.50 22.29 -4.49
N LYS A 151 9.69 22.45 -3.91
CA LYS A 151 10.69 23.44 -4.34
C LYS A 151 11.40 23.07 -5.63
N ASN A 152 11.71 21.78 -5.82
CA ASN A 152 12.48 21.35 -6.99
C ASN A 152 11.61 21.18 -8.24
N GLY A 153 10.28 21.13 -8.08
CA GLY A 153 9.33 20.95 -9.17
C GLY A 153 9.49 19.60 -9.87
N VAL A 154 8.46 19.20 -10.62
CA VAL A 154 8.51 17.96 -11.42
C VAL A 154 9.39 18.13 -12.67
N ALA A 155 9.78 19.36 -13.03
CA ALA A 155 10.47 19.68 -14.27
C ALA A 155 11.96 19.26 -14.30
N THR A 156 12.59 19.03 -13.15
CA THR A 156 13.98 18.52 -13.08
C THR A 156 13.99 17.14 -12.44
N VAL A 157 13.53 16.13 -13.19
CA VAL A 157 13.57 14.72 -12.78
C VAL A 157 15.01 14.22 -12.76
N SER A 158 15.78 14.64 -11.76
CA SER A 158 17.02 13.99 -11.40
C SER A 158 16.71 12.87 -10.40
N LEU A 159 17.12 11.64 -10.74
CA LEU A 159 16.91 10.44 -9.92
C LEU A 159 17.43 10.61 -8.49
N ASN A 160 18.50 11.38 -8.31
CA ASN A 160 19.13 11.59 -7.01
C ASN A 160 18.26 12.44 -6.06
N VAL A 161 17.66 13.52 -6.55
CA VAL A 161 16.90 14.45 -5.72
C VAL A 161 15.54 13.85 -5.32
N THR A 162 14.85 13.24 -6.28
CA THR A 162 13.55 12.57 -6.03
C THR A 162 13.70 11.29 -5.20
N GLY A 163 14.76 10.51 -5.42
CA GLY A 163 15.05 9.31 -4.63
C GLY A 163 15.27 9.61 -3.15
N VAL A 164 15.99 10.70 -2.83
CA VAL A 164 16.23 11.13 -1.44
C VAL A 164 14.92 11.52 -0.75
N SER A 165 14.03 12.26 -1.39
CA SER A 165 12.74 12.65 -0.76
C SER A 165 11.84 11.45 -0.48
N ILE A 166 11.79 10.45 -1.39
CA ILE A 166 11.02 9.21 -1.19
C ILE A 166 11.61 8.40 -0.03
N LEU A 167 12.93 8.24 0.01
CA LEU A 167 13.61 7.54 1.11
C LEU A 167 13.32 8.23 2.45
N LEU A 168 13.46 9.56 2.50
CA LEU A 168 13.21 10.35 3.70
C LEU A 168 11.75 10.24 4.17
N GLY A 169 10.79 10.25 3.24
CA GLY A 169 9.36 10.09 3.52
C GLY A 169 9.01 8.68 4.02
N THR A 170 9.60 7.63 3.45
CA THR A 170 9.37 6.25 3.92
C THR A 170 9.93 6.03 5.31
N VAL A 171 11.19 6.42 5.55
CA VAL A 171 11.83 6.35 6.88
C VAL A 171 11.05 7.19 7.89
N GLY A 172 10.67 8.41 7.51
CA GLY A 172 9.85 9.31 8.33
C GLY A 172 8.52 8.67 8.75
N THR A 173 7.84 7.97 7.84
CA THR A 173 6.56 7.29 8.12
C THR A 173 6.74 6.12 9.10
N PHE A 174 7.80 5.32 8.96
CA PHE A 174 8.12 4.27 9.94
C PHE A 174 8.41 4.86 11.33
N LEU A 175 9.22 5.91 11.40
CA LEU A 175 9.52 6.60 12.66
C LEU A 175 8.25 7.24 13.26
N PHE A 176 7.35 7.77 12.43
CA PHE A 176 6.08 8.35 12.85
C PHE A 176 5.20 7.30 13.54
N PHE A 177 4.90 6.18 12.88
CA PHE A 177 4.08 5.12 13.49
C PHE A 177 4.77 4.47 14.70
N PHE A 178 6.10 4.35 14.65
CA PHE A 178 6.87 3.86 15.79
C PHE A 178 6.77 4.80 17.00
N SER A 179 6.83 6.12 16.80
CA SER A 179 6.80 7.11 17.89
C SER A 179 5.39 7.50 18.35
N LEU A 180 4.38 7.27 17.51
CA LEU A 180 2.97 7.58 17.77
C LEU A 180 2.47 6.95 19.07
N SER A 181 2.83 5.68 19.33
CA SER A 181 2.41 4.95 20.52
C SER A 181 2.79 5.68 21.82
N GLY A 182 4.06 6.08 21.96
CA GLY A 182 4.55 6.75 23.16
C GLY A 182 4.15 8.23 23.23
N PHE A 183 4.01 8.91 22.08
CA PHE A 183 3.50 10.28 22.03
C PHE A 183 2.05 10.35 22.53
N LEU A 184 1.16 9.47 22.04
CA LEU A 184 -0.24 9.43 22.47
C LEU A 184 -0.36 9.23 23.98
N LEU A 185 0.46 8.34 24.56
CA LEU A 185 0.42 8.08 25.99
C LEU A 185 0.88 9.29 26.80
N LYS A 186 1.88 10.05 26.33
CA LYS A 186 2.34 11.27 27.00
C LYS A 186 1.33 12.42 26.88
N LEU A 187 0.73 12.60 25.71
CA LEU A 187 -0.27 13.65 25.46
C LEU A 187 -1.47 13.47 26.39
N VAL A 188 -1.93 12.23 26.60
CA VAL A 188 -3.03 11.97 27.53
C VAL A 188 -2.57 12.05 29.00
N GLN A 189 -1.33 11.66 29.33
CA GLN A 189 -0.76 11.86 30.67
C GLN A 189 -0.57 13.34 31.05
N ALA A 190 -0.41 14.24 30.06
CA ALA A 190 -0.31 15.67 30.32
C ALA A 190 -1.60 16.23 30.96
N ASN A 191 -2.76 15.62 30.67
CA ASN A 191 -4.02 15.99 31.29
C ASN A 191 -4.40 14.99 32.40
N LYS A 192 -3.79 15.17 33.58
CA LYS A 192 -3.93 14.27 34.75
C LYS A 192 -5.39 14.00 35.13
N LYS A 193 -6.29 14.99 34.97
CA LYS A 193 -7.72 14.90 35.30
C LYS A 193 -8.47 13.89 34.43
N HIS A 194 -8.08 13.72 33.16
CA HIS A 194 -8.66 12.74 32.23
C HIS A 194 -7.95 11.39 32.28
N TYR A 195 -6.63 11.39 32.49
CA TYR A 195 -5.82 10.18 32.56
C TYR A 195 -6.16 9.30 33.78
N LEU A 196 -6.35 9.93 34.94
CA LEU A 196 -6.65 9.25 36.21
C LEU A 196 -8.14 8.97 36.42
N LYS A 197 -9.01 9.35 35.48
CA LYS A 197 -10.44 9.13 35.61
C LYS A 197 -10.82 7.71 35.21
N ASN A 198 -11.40 6.96 36.14
CA ASN A 198 -11.96 5.63 35.94
C ASN A 198 -10.95 4.64 35.34
N LEU A 199 -11.34 3.94 34.27
CA LEU A 199 -10.57 2.90 33.60
C LEU A 199 -9.68 3.43 32.48
N ASN A 200 -9.61 4.76 32.28
CA ASN A 200 -8.85 5.35 31.18
C ASN A 200 -7.37 4.95 31.22
N ILE A 201 -6.78 4.83 32.41
CA ILE A 201 -5.39 4.37 32.57
C ILE A 201 -5.16 2.95 32.01
N PHE A 202 -6.13 2.05 32.18
CA PHE A 202 -6.06 0.69 31.66
C PHE A 202 -6.25 0.66 30.15
N LEU A 203 -7.29 1.34 29.65
CA LEU A 203 -7.57 1.43 28.21
C LEU A 203 -6.39 2.06 27.45
N LEU A 204 -5.81 3.15 27.96
CA LEU A 204 -4.67 3.83 27.32
C LEU A 204 -3.41 2.97 27.32
N ARG A 205 -3.12 2.25 28.40
CA ARG A 205 -2.00 1.30 28.44
C ARG A 205 -2.21 0.14 27.45
N GLN A 206 -3.44 -0.36 27.33
CA GLN A 206 -3.79 -1.42 26.41
C GLN A 206 -3.67 -0.96 24.94
N ILE A 207 -4.15 0.25 24.63
CA ILE A 207 -3.99 0.88 23.32
C ILE A 207 -2.50 1.05 22.98
N ASN A 208 -1.70 1.60 23.90
CA ASN A 208 -0.27 1.79 23.68
C ASN A 208 0.48 0.46 23.49
N SER A 209 0.18 -0.58 24.27
CA SER A 209 0.80 -1.89 24.06
C SER A 209 0.49 -2.43 22.67
N LYS A 210 -0.76 -2.29 22.22
CA LYS A 210 -1.20 -2.80 20.92
C LYS A 210 -0.67 -1.98 19.75
N ILE A 211 -0.59 -0.66 19.85
CA ILE A 211 0.04 0.17 18.82
C ILE A 211 1.53 -0.19 18.72
N ASN A 212 2.25 -0.34 19.83
CA ASN A 212 3.67 -0.69 19.82
C ASN A 212 3.96 -2.09 19.26
N THR A 213 3.00 -3.02 19.24
CA THR A 213 3.17 -4.33 18.59
C THR A 213 2.69 -4.35 17.13
N VAL A 214 1.78 -3.46 16.74
CA VAL A 214 1.15 -3.41 15.41
C VAL A 214 1.71 -2.28 14.53
N PHE A 215 2.64 -1.45 15.03
CA PHE A 215 3.17 -0.28 14.30
C PHE A 215 3.74 -0.62 12.91
N MET A 216 4.46 -1.74 12.78
CA MET A 216 5.04 -2.17 11.50
C MET A 216 3.96 -2.37 10.44
N SER A 217 2.88 -3.09 10.78
CA SER A 217 1.77 -3.28 9.86
C SER A 217 1.04 -1.98 9.51
N MET A 218 0.90 -1.06 10.46
CA MET A 218 0.26 0.24 10.19
C MET A 218 1.09 1.11 9.25
N ALA A 219 2.42 1.13 9.42
CA ALA A 219 3.32 1.84 8.51
C ALA A 219 3.23 1.30 7.07
N PHE A 220 3.21 -0.02 6.90
CA PHE A 220 3.04 -0.64 5.57
C PHE A 220 1.69 -0.27 4.92
N ILE A 221 0.59 -0.29 5.68
CA ILE A 221 -0.74 0.09 5.17
C ILE A 221 -0.73 1.55 4.71
N CYS A 222 -0.15 2.45 5.51
CA CYS A 222 -0.07 3.87 5.18
C CYS A 222 0.76 4.12 3.91
N LEU A 223 1.94 3.49 3.79
CA LEU A 223 2.77 3.60 2.59
C LEU A 223 2.07 3.05 1.34
N MET A 224 1.37 1.93 1.47
CA MET A 224 0.63 1.34 0.35
C MET A 224 -0.52 2.24 -0.11
N LEU A 225 -1.25 2.86 0.82
CA LEU A 225 -2.28 3.85 0.52
C LEU A 225 -1.69 5.11 -0.12
N PHE A 226 -0.59 5.62 0.42
CA PHE A 226 0.10 6.79 -0.12
C PHE A 226 0.51 6.59 -1.57
N ILE A 227 1.18 5.47 -1.87
CA ILE A 227 1.59 5.13 -3.25
C ILE A 227 0.37 5.05 -4.17
N GLY A 228 -0.73 4.42 -3.71
CA GLY A 228 -1.97 4.33 -4.48
C GLY A 228 -2.57 5.69 -4.80
N ILE A 229 -2.67 6.58 -3.81
CA ILE A 229 -3.20 7.93 -3.98
C ILE A 229 -2.28 8.75 -4.91
N CYS A 230 -0.97 8.67 -4.74
CA CYS A 230 0.00 9.38 -5.58
C CYS A 230 -0.06 8.92 -7.04
N MET A 231 -0.17 7.62 -7.30
CA MET A 231 -0.30 7.12 -8.68
C MET A 231 -1.62 7.56 -9.33
N LEU A 232 -2.73 7.53 -8.59
CA LEU A 232 -4.01 8.00 -9.11
C LEU A 232 -4.00 9.51 -9.37
N ALA A 233 -3.61 10.32 -8.38
CA ALA A 233 -3.55 11.77 -8.53
C ALA A 233 -2.55 12.21 -9.60
N GLY A 234 -1.38 11.56 -9.66
CA GLY A 234 -0.37 11.80 -10.70
C GLY A 234 -0.87 11.44 -12.10
N GLY A 235 -1.54 10.28 -12.25
CA GLY A 235 -2.13 9.87 -13.53
C GLY A 235 -3.22 10.82 -14.02
N LEU A 236 -4.12 11.25 -13.13
CA LEU A 236 -5.14 12.26 -13.43
C LEU A 236 -4.51 13.61 -13.79
N GLY A 237 -3.47 14.04 -13.06
CA GLY A 237 -2.77 15.29 -13.32
C GLY A 237 -2.06 15.31 -14.68
N ILE A 238 -1.37 14.22 -15.04
CA ILE A 238 -0.74 14.07 -16.36
C ILE A 238 -1.81 14.06 -17.46
N ASN A 239 -2.92 13.35 -17.29
CA ASN A 239 -4.00 13.33 -18.27
C ASN A 239 -4.59 14.73 -18.50
N SER A 240 -4.87 15.48 -17.43
CA SER A 240 -5.36 16.86 -17.54
C SER A 240 -4.36 17.79 -18.22
N ALA A 241 -3.06 17.66 -17.91
CA ALA A 241 -2.00 18.44 -18.55
C ALA A 241 -1.90 18.10 -20.05
N MET A 242 -1.91 16.81 -20.41
CA MET A 242 -1.88 16.38 -21.80
C MET A 242 -3.12 16.84 -22.60
N ASN A 243 -4.32 16.76 -22.03
CA ASN A 243 -5.52 17.26 -22.70
C ASN A 243 -5.48 18.79 -22.87
N ALA A 244 -4.93 19.52 -21.90
CA ALA A 244 -4.71 20.96 -22.01
C ALA A 244 -3.70 21.29 -23.12
N ASP A 245 -2.56 20.59 -23.17
CA ASP A 245 -1.53 20.75 -24.20
C ASP A 245 -2.08 20.44 -25.59
N ILE A 246 -2.86 19.35 -25.75
CA ILE A 246 -3.50 18.99 -27.03
C ILE A 246 -4.47 20.10 -27.45
N LYS A 247 -5.29 20.60 -26.54
CA LYS A 247 -6.25 21.66 -26.84
C LYS A 247 -5.57 22.95 -27.29
N ASP A 248 -4.45 23.31 -26.65
CA ASP A 248 -3.63 24.47 -27.01
C ASP A 248 -2.99 24.29 -28.41
N LEU A 249 -2.45 23.09 -28.69
CA LEU A 249 -1.85 22.75 -29.98
C LEU A 249 -2.85 22.67 -31.15
N THR A 250 -4.11 22.29 -30.87
CA THR A 250 -5.18 22.17 -31.88
C THR A 250 -6.04 23.42 -32.02
N GLN A 251 -5.66 24.54 -31.41
CA GLN A 251 -6.45 25.78 -31.47
C GLN A 251 -6.49 26.39 -32.89
N TYR A 252 -5.56 26.01 -33.77
CA TYR A 252 -5.47 26.47 -35.15
C TYR A 252 -5.60 25.28 -36.12
N ASP A 253 -6.37 25.46 -37.21
CA ASP A 253 -6.62 24.42 -38.22
C ASP A 253 -5.36 24.01 -39.01
N LEU A 254 -4.36 24.90 -39.06
CA LEU A 254 -3.06 24.68 -39.71
C LEU A 254 -1.93 25.28 -38.84
N THR A 255 -1.01 24.44 -38.39
CA THR A 255 0.17 24.86 -37.63
C THR A 255 1.42 24.55 -38.45
N PHE A 256 2.13 25.60 -38.91
CA PHE A 256 3.41 25.46 -39.58
C PHE A 256 4.54 25.54 -38.56
N TRP A 257 5.27 24.45 -38.33
CA TRP A 257 6.56 24.51 -37.66
C TRP A 257 7.68 24.53 -38.70
N ASN A 258 8.80 25.20 -38.41
CA ASN A 258 10.02 25.08 -39.20
C ASN A 258 11.22 24.80 -38.27
N PHE A 259 11.85 23.64 -38.42
CA PHE A 259 13.01 23.24 -37.61
C PHE A 259 14.33 23.93 -38.01
N LYS A 260 14.35 24.66 -39.14
CA LYS A 260 15.56 25.34 -39.65
C LYS A 260 15.71 26.79 -39.21
N GLY A 261 14.87 27.29 -38.30
CA GLY A 261 14.99 28.66 -37.75
C GLY A 261 14.72 29.77 -38.77
N THR A 262 14.13 29.45 -39.91
CA THR A 262 13.72 30.44 -40.92
C THR A 262 12.35 30.99 -40.54
N ASN A 263 12.24 32.32 -40.44
CA ASN A 263 11.04 33.01 -39.99
C ASN A 263 9.93 32.87 -41.04
N ILE A 264 8.88 32.12 -40.70
CA ILE A 264 7.86 31.64 -41.65
C ILE A 264 6.96 32.81 -42.12
N GLU A 265 6.76 33.82 -41.26
CA GLU A 265 6.03 35.06 -41.60
C GLU A 265 6.65 35.82 -42.79
N ASN A 266 7.98 35.93 -42.84
CA ASN A 266 8.65 36.64 -43.94
C ASN A 266 8.51 35.90 -45.28
N ILE A 267 8.51 34.56 -45.25
CA ILE A 267 8.36 33.73 -46.46
C ILE A 267 6.93 33.78 -46.99
N LEU A 268 5.94 33.83 -46.10
CA LEU A 268 4.53 33.97 -46.49
C LEU A 268 4.26 35.36 -47.08
N GLN A 269 4.80 36.42 -46.45
CA GLN A 269 4.70 37.79 -46.98
C GLN A 269 5.39 37.98 -48.34
N GLU A 270 6.57 37.37 -48.57
CA GLU A 270 7.25 37.42 -49.88
C GLU A 270 6.48 36.70 -51.00
N ASN A 271 5.71 35.66 -50.67
CA ASN A 271 4.94 34.89 -51.66
C ASN A 271 3.48 35.37 -51.81
N GLY A 272 3.09 36.46 -51.15
CA GLY A 272 1.79 37.10 -51.32
C GLY A 272 0.60 36.33 -50.76
N VAL A 273 0.82 35.50 -49.73
CA VAL A 273 -0.23 34.76 -48.99
C VAL A 273 -0.32 35.27 -47.55
#